data_AF-T1FTM1-F1
#
_entry.id   AF-T1FTM1-F1
#
_cell.length_a   1.000
_cell.length_b   1.000
_cell.length_c   1.000
_cell.angle_alpha   90.00
_cell.angle_beta   90.00
_cell.angle_gamma   90.00
#
_symmetry.space_group_name_H-M   'P 1'
#
loop_
_entity.id
_entity.type
_entity.pdbx_description
1 polymer ?
#
loop_
_entity_poly.entity_id
_entity_poly.type
_entity_poly.pdbx_seq_one_letter_code
_entity_poly.pdbx_strand_id
1 'polypeptide(L)'
;MRAIHVVSCLLVVLLLGALVESSAKGCWEDWSRCTPGTMKLTGKAWLPCDSYCKICYKADGGKCVSAPSKNCPNVLKNNRRCDCINKRRSKDLKNPACWA
;
A
#
# COMPACT_ATOMS: atom_id res chain seq x y z
N MET A 1 15.17 -22.02 33.94
CA MET A 1 15.73 -21.00 33.01
C MET A 1 15.17 -21.09 31.58
N ARG A 2 15.11 -22.27 30.95
CA ARG A 2 14.58 -22.43 29.56
C ARG A 2 13.10 -22.04 29.37
N ALA A 3 12.23 -22.36 30.34
CA ALA A 3 10.80 -22.03 30.28
C ALA A 3 10.51 -20.52 30.29
N ILE A 4 11.33 -19.72 30.99
CA ILE A 4 11.16 -18.26 31.11
C ILE A 4 11.45 -17.57 29.76
N HIS A 5 12.45 -18.06 29.00
CA HIS A 5 12.72 -17.55 27.65
C HIS A 5 11.63 -17.92 26.65
N VAL A 6 11.03 -19.11 26.75
CA VAL A 6 9.93 -19.52 25.88
C VAL A 6 8.68 -18.67 26.14
N VAL A 7 8.33 -18.42 27.41
CA VAL A 7 7.19 -17.57 27.77
C VAL A 7 7.42 -16.11 27.37
N SER A 8 8.64 -15.59 27.53
CA SER A 8 9.00 -14.23 27.10
C SER A 8 8.90 -14.07 25.57
N CYS A 9 9.41 -15.02 24.79
CA CYS A 9 9.27 -15.01 23.34
C CYS A 9 7.80 -15.08 22.88
N LEU A 10 6.99 -15.93 23.52
CA LEU A 10 5.55 -16.02 23.24
C LEU A 10 4.82 -14.72 23.53
N LEU A 11 5.16 -14.05 24.64
CA LEU A 11 4.59 -12.75 24.99
C LEU A 11 4.95 -11.66 23.97
N VAL A 12 6.20 -11.65 23.50
CA VAL A 12 6.67 -10.71 22.47
C VAL A 12 5.97 -10.97 21.13
N VAL A 13 5.78 -12.22 20.73
CA VAL A 13 5.04 -12.57 19.50
C VAL A 13 3.56 -12.17 19.59
N LEU A 14 2.91 -12.39 20.73
CA LEU A 14 1.53 -11.97 20.98
C LEU A 14 1.37 -10.45 20.98
N LEU A 15 2.31 -9.71 21.60
CA LEU A 15 2.31 -8.25 21.62
C LEU A 15 2.56 -7.66 20.23
N LEU A 16 3.47 -8.25 19.45
CA LEU A 16 3.71 -7.84 18.07
C LEU A 16 2.50 -8.16 17.16
N GLY A 17 1.82 -9.28 17.36
CA GLY A 17 0.59 -9.63 16.64
C GLY A 17 -0.56 -8.64 16.88
N ALA A 18 -0.76 -8.22 18.13
CA ALA A 18 -1.78 -7.23 18.50
C ALA A 18 -1.53 -5.85 17.86
N LEU A 19 -0.26 -5.46 17.66
CA LEU A 19 0.09 -4.22 16.97
C LEU A 19 -0.25 -4.29 15.47
N VAL A 20 -0.14 -5.46 14.84
CA VAL A 20 -0.47 -5.65 13.42
C VAL A 20 -1.98 -5.50 13.19
N GLU A 21 -2.83 -6.05 14.05
CA GLU A 21 -4.30 -5.88 13.95
C GLU A 21 -4.78 -4.46 14.24
N SER A 22 -4.02 -3.69 15.01
CA SER A 22 -4.32 -2.27 15.30
C SER A 22 -3.94 -1.31 14.16
N SER A 23 -3.33 -1.81 13.09
CA SER A 23 -3.06 -1.06 11.85
C SER A 23 -4.36 -0.83 11.09
N ALA A 24 -5.24 0.00 11.66
CA ALA A 24 -6.40 0.64 11.06
C ALA A 24 -7.01 -0.12 9.87
N LYS A 25 -8.00 -0.97 10.17
CA LYS A 25 -8.77 -1.86 9.27
C LYS A 25 -9.27 -1.25 7.94
N GLY A 26 -9.11 0.05 7.67
CA GLY A 26 -9.44 0.70 6.40
C GLY A 26 -8.33 1.57 5.78
N CYS A 27 -7.17 1.79 6.42
CA CYS A 27 -6.10 2.61 5.81
C CYS A 27 -5.58 2.01 4.51
N TRP A 28 -5.57 0.69 4.42
CA TRP A 28 -5.14 -0.04 3.24
C TRP A 28 -6.00 0.25 2.00
N GLU A 29 -7.26 0.65 2.18
CA GLU A 29 -8.13 1.02 1.06
C GLU A 29 -7.77 2.39 0.48
N ASP A 30 -7.25 3.30 1.31
CA ASP A 30 -6.77 4.62 0.89
C ASP A 30 -5.33 4.59 0.39
N TRP A 31 -4.69 3.41 0.44
CA TRP A 31 -3.29 3.21 0.07
C TRP A 31 -3.09 3.42 -1.43
N SER A 32 -2.07 4.20 -1.79
CA SER A 32 -1.84 4.55 -3.20
C SER A 32 -0.37 4.54 -3.61
N ARG A 33 -0.16 4.55 -4.93
CA ARG A 33 1.15 4.72 -5.58
C ARG A 33 1.72 6.13 -5.51
N CYS A 34 0.95 7.07 -4.96
CA CYS A 34 1.26 8.50 -4.97
C CYS A 34 1.58 9.07 -3.59
N THR A 35 1.24 8.32 -2.54
CA THR A 35 1.49 8.73 -1.16
C THR A 35 2.87 8.18 -0.72
N PRO A 36 3.78 9.02 -0.20
CA PRO A 36 5.14 8.55 0.12
C PRO A 36 5.21 7.50 1.24
N GLY A 37 4.33 7.60 2.25
CA GLY A 37 4.27 6.66 3.37
C GLY A 37 3.85 5.25 2.94
N THR A 38 2.96 5.17 1.96
CA THR A 38 2.44 3.93 1.38
C THR A 38 3.47 3.26 0.46
N MET A 39 4.23 4.04 -0.31
CA MET A 39 5.30 3.52 -1.18
C MET A 39 6.41 2.82 -0.40
N LYS A 40 6.79 3.32 0.79
CA LYS A 40 7.90 2.77 1.59
C LYS A 40 7.62 1.37 2.12
N LEU A 41 6.35 1.06 2.42
CA LEU A 41 5.95 -0.22 3.01
C LEU A 41 5.82 -1.34 1.98
N THR A 42 5.70 -1.01 0.68
CA THR A 42 5.41 -1.97 -0.40
C THR A 42 6.63 -2.41 -1.24
N GLY A 43 7.82 -1.84 -1.00
CA GLY A 43 9.08 -2.31 -1.58
C GLY A 43 9.28 -2.07 -3.10
N LYS A 44 10.28 -2.73 -3.68
CA LYS A 44 10.77 -2.53 -5.07
C LYS A 44 9.73 -2.84 -6.16
N ALA A 45 8.71 -3.62 -5.84
CA ALA A 45 7.61 -3.98 -6.75
C ALA A 45 6.56 -2.86 -6.90
N TRP A 46 6.62 -1.82 -6.05
CA TRP A 46 5.66 -0.74 -6.06
C TRP A 46 6.01 0.33 -7.10
N LEU A 47 5.65 0.05 -8.35
CA LEU A 47 5.86 0.98 -9.47
C LEU A 47 5.27 2.38 -9.20
N PRO A 48 5.98 3.46 -9.60
CA PRO A 48 5.42 4.81 -9.64
C PRO A 48 4.13 4.86 -10.46
N CYS A 49 3.24 5.80 -10.14
CA CYS A 49 1.93 5.92 -10.78
C CYS A 49 2.01 5.94 -12.32
N ASP A 50 2.91 6.74 -12.89
CA ASP A 50 3.05 6.84 -14.35
C ASP A 50 3.47 5.51 -14.99
N SER A 51 4.54 4.88 -14.47
CA SER A 51 5.02 3.59 -14.95
C SER A 51 3.96 2.49 -14.81
N TYR A 52 3.25 2.46 -13.68
CA TYR A 52 2.16 1.52 -13.44
C TYR A 52 1.03 1.70 -14.46
N CYS A 53 0.60 2.93 -14.71
CA CYS A 53 -0.46 3.20 -15.69
C CYS A 53 -0.06 2.78 -17.11
N LYS A 54 1.18 3.07 -17.52
CA LYS A 54 1.71 2.67 -18.84
C LYS A 54 1.84 1.15 -18.98
N ILE A 55 2.35 0.47 -17.96
CA ILE A 55 2.57 -0.98 -18.00
C ILE A 55 1.24 -1.73 -17.87
N CYS A 56 0.42 -1.40 -16.88
CA CYS A 56 -0.74 -2.21 -16.50
C CYS A 56 -1.98 -1.90 -17.32
N TYR A 57 -2.20 -0.64 -17.70
CA TYR A 57 -3.40 -0.19 -18.43
C TYR A 57 -3.12 0.24 -19.87
N LYS A 58 -1.87 0.20 -20.31
CA LYS A 58 -1.41 0.79 -21.59
C LYS A 58 -1.92 2.23 -21.75
N ALA A 59 -2.00 2.95 -20.63
CA ALA A 59 -2.39 4.35 -20.57
C ALA A 59 -1.26 5.23 -21.15
N ASP A 60 -1.60 6.46 -21.52
CA ASP A 60 -0.60 7.45 -21.97
C ASP A 60 0.33 7.86 -20.82
N GLY A 61 -0.21 7.85 -19.60
CA GLY A 61 0.53 8.12 -18.38
C GLY A 61 -0.35 8.03 -17.13
N GLY A 62 0.25 8.41 -16.00
CA GLY A 62 -0.42 8.45 -14.70
C GLY A 62 -0.09 9.71 -13.93
N LYS A 63 -1.10 10.33 -13.33
CA LYS A 63 -0.94 11.52 -12.48
C LYS A 63 -1.38 11.25 -11.05
N CYS A 64 -0.65 11.84 -10.12
CA CYS A 64 -1.02 11.84 -8.71
C CYS A 64 -1.90 13.03 -8.40
N VAL A 65 -3.15 12.78 -8.02
CA VAL A 65 -4.11 13.83 -7.66
C VAL A 65 -4.45 13.74 -6.18
N SER A 66 -4.72 14.89 -5.55
CA SER A 66 -5.14 14.94 -4.14
C SER A 66 -6.40 14.11 -3.92
N ALA A 67 -6.34 13.22 -2.94
CA ALA A 67 -7.44 12.34 -2.57
C ALA A 67 -7.36 12.11 -1.06
N PRO A 68 -7.92 13.01 -0.24
CA PRO A 68 -7.85 12.90 1.20
C PRO A 68 -8.39 11.54 1.65
N SER A 69 -7.66 10.89 2.55
CA SER A 69 -8.00 9.58 3.08
C SER A 69 -9.31 9.67 3.85
N LYS A 70 -10.26 8.77 3.53
CA LYS A 70 -11.56 8.69 4.21
C LYS A 70 -11.45 7.89 5.51
N ASN A 71 -10.61 6.86 5.49
CA ASN A 71 -10.49 5.91 6.59
C ASN A 71 -9.41 6.33 7.61
N CYS A 72 -8.39 7.05 7.14
CA CYS A 72 -7.20 7.36 7.91
C CYS A 72 -6.62 8.77 7.67
N PRO A 73 -7.44 9.83 7.81
CA PRO A 73 -7.00 11.20 7.53
C PRO A 73 -5.83 11.66 8.40
N ASN A 74 -5.72 11.16 9.63
CA ASN A 74 -4.65 11.52 10.58
C ASN A 74 -3.33 10.80 10.31
N VAL A 75 -3.37 9.63 9.66
CA VAL A 75 -2.20 8.79 9.36
C VAL A 75 -1.70 9.06 7.94
N LEU A 76 -2.61 9.09 6.97
CA LEU A 76 -2.33 9.38 5.56
C LEU A 76 -2.56 10.87 5.27
N LYS A 77 -1.85 11.73 6.00
CA LYS A 77 -1.87 13.18 5.76
C LYS A 77 -1.38 13.45 4.33
N ASN A 78 -2.12 14.27 3.58
CA ASN A 78 -1.88 14.56 2.16
C ASN A 78 -1.96 13.33 1.25
N ASN A 79 -2.91 12.42 1.52
CA ASN A 79 -3.14 11.28 0.65
C ASN A 79 -3.45 11.72 -0.79
N ARG A 80 -2.87 11.01 -1.75
CA ARG A 80 -3.06 11.22 -3.18
C ARG A 80 -3.52 9.91 -3.79
N ARG A 81 -4.29 9.93 -4.87
CA ARG A 81 -4.62 8.74 -5.67
C ARG A 81 -3.90 8.80 -7.02
N CYS A 82 -3.63 7.62 -7.59
CA CYS A 82 -3.10 7.50 -8.93
C CYS A 82 -4.25 7.47 -9.94
N ASP A 83 -4.22 8.38 -10.91
CA ASP A 83 -5.21 8.49 -11.98
C ASP A 83 -4.53 8.24 -13.33
N CYS A 84 -4.94 7.17 -14.02
CA CYS A 84 -4.37 6.81 -15.32
C CYS A 84 -5.14 7.47 -16.46
N ILE A 85 -4.41 8.18 -17.32
CA ILE A 85 -4.96 8.99 -18.41
C ILE A 85 -5.07 8.12 -19.67
N ASN A 86 -6.23 8.14 -20.33
CA ASN A 86 -6.48 7.39 -21.57
C ASN A 86 -6.11 5.90 -21.48
N LYS A 87 -6.69 5.19 -20.50
CA LYS A 87 -6.51 3.73 -20.37
C LYS A 87 -6.95 3.03 -21.65
N ARG A 88 -6.03 2.32 -22.31
CA ARG A 88 -6.31 1.60 -23.57
C ARG A 88 -6.75 0.16 -23.34
N ARG A 89 -6.50 -0.39 -22.15
CA ARG A 89 -6.95 -1.74 -21.76
C ARG A 89 -7.30 -1.83 -20.28
N SER A 90 -8.03 -2.88 -19.94
CA SER A 90 -8.21 -3.34 -18.55
C SER A 90 -6.88 -3.73 -17.91
N LYS A 91 -6.85 -3.75 -16.57
CA LYS A 91 -5.66 -4.06 -15.77
C LYS A 91 -5.03 -5.39 -16.20
N ASP A 92 -3.75 -5.38 -16.54
CA ASP A 92 -3.01 -6.58 -16.89
C ASP A 92 -2.68 -7.43 -15.66
N LEU A 93 -3.51 -8.44 -15.40
CA LEU A 93 -3.33 -9.35 -14.28
C LEU A 93 -2.22 -10.39 -14.50
N LYS A 94 -1.63 -10.48 -15.70
CA LYS A 94 -0.53 -11.43 -15.96
C LYS A 94 0.81 -10.89 -15.48
N ASN A 95 0.95 -9.57 -15.31
CA ASN A 95 2.15 -8.95 -14.81
C ASN A 95 2.09 -8.79 -13.28
N PRO A 96 3.02 -9.37 -12.50
CA PRO A 96 3.02 -9.27 -11.04
C PRO A 96 3.15 -7.82 -10.53
N ALA A 97 3.76 -6.93 -11.30
CA ALA A 97 3.83 -5.51 -10.96
C ALA A 97 2.45 -4.80 -10.99
N CYS A 98 1.45 -5.44 -11.57
CA CYS A 98 0.10 -4.93 -11.76
C CYS A 98 -0.94 -5.47 -10.76
N TRP A 99 -0.54 -6.34 -9.83
CA TRP A 99 -1.46 -6.97 -8.89
C TRP A 99 -1.96 -6.01 -7.81
N ALA A 100 -1.12 -5.03 -7.46
CA ALA A 100 -1.46 -3.91 -6.60
C ALA A 100 -2.32 -2.85 -7.29
#